data_AF-A0A7V9KV78-F1
#
_entry.id   AF-A0A7V9KV78-F1
#
_cell.length_a   1.000
_cell.length_b   1.000
_cell.length_c   1.000
_cell.angle_alpha   90.00
_cell.angle_beta   90.00
_cell.angle_gamma   90.00
#
_symmetry.space_group_name_H-M   'P 1'
#
loop_
_entity.id
_entity.type
_entity.pdbx_description
1 polymer ?
#
loop_
_entity_poly.entity_id
_entity_poly.type
_entity_poly.pdbx_seq_one_letter_code
_entity_poly.pdbx_strand_id
1 'polypeptide(L)'
;MIRWRQGVVVAIGPSWVGARELDVDTPEGRVKALAYTELVGSPAPGERVLLNTTAYDQGLGTGGYALVVAVPDSLPPDPVEGRPGHLVKARYTPLQTTVLGIDEQDSPAHRVLADADDLGGMPVVGCDLHSAVPAVVAGVREQRPDARVAYLMTDGAALPLAFSRTVAGLAAAGWLATTITVGQAYGGSIEAVSVHSGLLAARHVAQADVVVVAQGPGNLGTGTRWGFSGVALAEALHATDVLGGSAVAGLRVSAADRRERHYGVSHHSLTAYGRATLVPVDVVVPDLAGDFGSLIRHQARVLSTRHRLVPVEVGGLMAALQESPVALSTMGRGLTEDPTPFLASAAAGRHAAQLASR
;
A
#
# COMPACT_ATOMS: atom_id res chain seq x y z
N MET A 1 -10.76 -9.54 20.14
CA MET A 1 -12.18 -9.38 20.48
C MET A 1 -12.65 -7.99 20.02
N ILE A 2 -13.87 -7.87 19.48
CA ILE A 2 -14.41 -6.64 18.89
C ILE A 2 -15.21 -5.86 19.94
N ARG A 3 -15.04 -4.54 20.00
CA ARG A 3 -15.87 -3.64 20.79
C ARG A 3 -16.93 -3.01 19.88
N TRP A 4 -18.17 -3.38 20.14
CA TRP A 4 -19.32 -2.91 19.37
C TRP A 4 -19.95 -1.68 20.01
N ARG A 5 -20.38 -0.74 19.17
CA ARG A 5 -21.24 0.37 19.54
C ARG A 5 -22.40 0.50 18.57
N GLN A 6 -23.49 1.06 19.06
CA GLN A 6 -24.57 1.56 18.21
C GLN A 6 -24.55 3.08 18.29
N GLY A 7 -24.83 3.74 17.16
CA GLY A 7 -25.00 5.19 17.13
C GLY A 7 -25.93 5.63 16.02
N VAL A 8 -26.16 6.94 15.94
CA VAL A 8 -26.96 7.59 14.91
C VAL A 8 -26.06 8.54 14.12
N VAL A 9 -26.08 8.44 12.80
CA VAL A 9 -25.34 9.35 11.93
C VAL A 9 -25.92 10.75 12.08
N VAL A 10 -25.06 11.75 12.35
CA VAL A 10 -25.49 13.14 12.50
C VAL A 10 -25.00 14.04 11.39
N ALA A 11 -23.86 13.71 10.77
CA ALA A 11 -23.33 14.44 9.63
C ALA A 11 -22.54 13.51 8.71
N ILE A 12 -22.52 13.87 7.42
CA ILE A 12 -21.66 13.26 6.41
C ILE A 12 -20.41 14.12 6.27
N GLY A 13 -19.24 13.49 6.37
CA GLY A 13 -17.95 14.12 6.17
C GLY A 13 -17.41 13.95 4.74
N PRO A 14 -16.09 14.15 4.54
CA PRO A 14 -15.42 13.87 3.28
C PRO A 14 -15.68 12.44 2.78
N SER A 15 -15.72 12.27 1.47
CA SER A 15 -15.83 10.97 0.83
C SER A 15 -14.83 10.85 -0.31
N TRP A 16 -14.49 9.61 -0.64
CA TRP A 16 -13.67 9.25 -1.78
C TRP A 16 -14.13 7.88 -2.29
N VAL A 17 -13.49 7.36 -3.34
CA VAL A 17 -13.89 6.10 -3.96
C VAL A 17 -13.93 4.98 -2.92
N GLY A 18 -15.12 4.41 -2.73
CA GLY A 18 -15.38 3.27 -1.84
C GLY A 18 -15.49 3.59 -0.35
N ALA A 19 -15.31 4.84 0.11
CA ALA A 19 -15.40 5.18 1.53
C ALA A 19 -15.97 6.57 1.82
N ARG A 20 -16.61 6.69 2.99
CA ARG A 20 -17.25 7.92 3.47
C ARG A 20 -17.02 8.12 4.96
N GLU A 21 -16.52 9.30 5.32
CA GLU A 21 -16.45 9.72 6.72
C GLU A 21 -17.84 10.15 7.22
N LEU A 22 -18.11 9.87 8.49
CA LEU A 22 -19.36 10.18 9.18
C LEU A 22 -19.04 10.72 10.57
N ASP A 23 -19.86 11.64 11.05
CA ASP A 23 -19.96 11.90 12.49
C ASP A 23 -21.14 11.11 13.03
N VAL A 24 -20.92 10.34 14.10
CA VAL A 24 -21.92 9.45 14.70
C VAL A 24 -22.04 9.75 16.18
N ASP A 25 -23.26 10.01 16.65
CA ASP A 25 -23.56 10.13 18.07
C ASP A 25 -23.80 8.74 18.67
N THR A 26 -22.98 8.39 19.66
CA THR A 26 -23.10 7.17 20.46
C THR A 26 -23.47 7.52 21.91
N PRO A 27 -23.94 6.57 22.74
CA PRO A 27 -24.18 6.82 24.17
C PRO A 27 -22.94 7.36 24.91
N GLU A 28 -21.73 7.04 24.44
CA GLU A 28 -20.47 7.47 25.03
C GLU A 28 -19.91 8.78 24.46
N GLY A 29 -20.60 9.36 23.47
CA GLY A 29 -20.23 10.62 22.84
C GLY A 29 -20.15 10.54 21.32
N ARG A 30 -19.83 11.68 20.71
CA ARG A 30 -19.66 11.80 19.26
C ARG A 30 -18.32 11.19 18.83
N VAL A 31 -18.36 10.33 17.82
CA VAL A 31 -17.17 9.71 17.23
C VAL A 31 -17.11 9.95 15.73
N LYS A 32 -15.90 10.05 15.18
CA LYS A 32 -15.67 9.97 13.74
C LYS A 32 -15.74 8.50 13.32
N ALA A 33 -16.51 8.21 12.28
CA ALA A 33 -16.67 6.89 11.73
C ALA A 33 -16.34 6.85 10.24
N LEU A 34 -16.04 5.65 9.74
CA LEU A 34 -15.77 5.40 8.33
C LEU A 34 -16.64 4.24 7.82
N ALA A 35 -17.41 4.50 6.77
CA ALA A 35 -18.20 3.50 6.07
C ALA A 35 -17.52 3.12 4.76
N TYR A 36 -17.33 1.82 4.53
CA TYR A 36 -16.94 1.29 3.22
C TYR A 36 -18.21 1.09 2.39
N THR A 37 -18.45 1.99 1.45
CA THR A 37 -19.80 2.16 0.88
C THR A 37 -20.27 0.98 0.04
N GLU A 38 -19.33 0.20 -0.49
CA GLU A 38 -19.64 -1.04 -1.22
C GLU A 38 -20.03 -2.20 -0.29
N LEU A 39 -19.66 -2.14 0.99
CA LEU A 39 -19.94 -3.20 1.97
C LEU A 39 -21.19 -2.91 2.79
N VAL A 40 -21.38 -1.64 3.19
CA VAL A 40 -22.43 -1.25 4.14
C VAL A 40 -23.44 -0.27 3.56
N GLY A 41 -23.37 0.04 2.27
CA GLY A 41 -24.20 1.05 1.63
C GLY A 41 -23.75 2.48 1.96
N SER A 42 -24.66 3.44 1.82
CA SER A 42 -24.36 4.87 2.00
C SER A 42 -25.15 5.46 3.18
N PRO A 43 -24.63 5.36 4.42
CA PRO A 43 -25.31 5.90 5.59
C PRO A 43 -25.63 7.39 5.45
N ALA A 44 -26.82 7.79 5.89
CA ALA A 44 -27.36 9.15 5.86
C ALA A 44 -27.68 9.66 7.28
N PRO A 45 -27.71 11.00 7.51
CA PRO A 45 -28.10 11.56 8.80
C PRO A 45 -29.46 11.05 9.28
N GLY A 46 -29.54 10.71 10.57
CA GLY A 46 -30.71 10.08 11.19
C GLY A 46 -30.71 8.55 11.13
N GLU A 47 -29.89 7.93 10.29
CA GLU A 47 -29.80 6.47 10.23
C GLU A 47 -28.97 5.91 11.39
N ARG A 48 -29.40 4.73 11.86
CA ARG A 48 -28.71 3.97 12.90
C ARG A 48 -27.62 3.10 12.30
N VAL A 49 -26.47 3.08 12.95
CA VAL A 49 -25.30 2.29 12.53
C VAL A 49 -24.74 1.46 13.66
N LEU A 50 -24.18 0.30 13.30
CA LEU A 50 -23.33 -0.50 14.18
C LEU A 50 -21.86 -0.19 13.87
N LEU A 51 -21.06 -0.02 14.91
CA LEU A 51 -19.67 0.40 14.83
C LEU A 51 -18.75 -0.62 15.50
N ASN A 52 -17.57 -0.82 14.92
CA ASN A 52 -16.40 -1.40 15.57
C ASN A 52 -15.50 -0.26 16.05
N THR A 53 -15.45 -0.05 17.36
CA THR A 53 -14.64 1.00 18.00
C THR A 53 -13.33 0.48 18.58
N THR A 54 -12.95 -0.79 18.35
CA THR A 54 -11.76 -1.38 19.00
C THR A 54 -10.49 -0.57 18.75
N ALA A 55 -10.19 -0.27 17.48
CA ALA A 55 -8.98 0.49 17.13
C ALA A 55 -9.08 1.96 17.56
N TYR A 56 -10.29 2.53 17.46
CA TYR A 56 -10.60 3.89 17.90
C TYR A 56 -10.31 4.08 19.40
N ASP A 57 -10.91 3.24 20.25
CA ASP A 57 -10.81 3.37 21.70
C ASP A 57 -9.41 3.06 22.23
N GLN A 58 -8.60 2.33 21.47
CA GLN A 58 -7.20 2.05 21.77
C GLN A 58 -6.26 3.14 21.23
N GLY A 59 -6.78 4.17 20.56
CA GLY A 59 -5.98 5.23 19.96
C GLY A 59 -5.01 4.72 18.88
N LEU A 60 -5.36 3.64 18.18
CA LEU A 60 -4.49 3.07 17.15
C LEU A 60 -4.51 3.92 15.87
N GLY A 61 -3.40 3.89 15.14
CA GLY A 61 -3.09 4.75 13.98
C GLY A 61 -3.90 4.52 12.69
N THR A 62 -5.19 4.22 12.79
CA THR A 62 -6.12 4.03 11.66
C THR A 62 -6.94 5.29 11.40
N GLY A 63 -6.31 6.46 11.46
CA GLY A 63 -6.98 7.75 11.23
C GLY A 63 -7.98 8.16 12.32
N GLY A 64 -8.11 7.37 13.39
CA GLY A 64 -9.03 7.65 14.50
C GLY A 64 -10.49 7.43 14.13
N TYR A 65 -10.80 6.43 13.31
CA TYR A 65 -12.17 6.10 12.94
C TYR A 65 -12.72 4.90 13.72
N ALA A 66 -14.00 5.00 14.09
CA ALA A 66 -14.85 3.84 14.33
C ALA A 66 -15.31 3.26 12.97
N LEU A 67 -15.11 1.97 12.72
CA LEU A 67 -15.49 1.38 11.43
C LEU A 67 -16.97 1.01 11.45
N VAL A 68 -17.74 1.46 10.46
CA VAL A 68 -19.14 1.05 10.30
C VAL A 68 -19.18 -0.41 9.89
N VAL A 69 -19.93 -1.20 10.64
CA VAL A 69 -20.11 -2.64 10.39
C VAL A 69 -21.40 -2.91 9.63
N ALA A 70 -22.48 -2.19 9.94
CA ALA A 70 -23.77 -2.33 9.26
C ALA A 70 -24.65 -1.10 9.48
N VAL A 71 -25.61 -0.91 8.59
CA VAL A 71 -26.74 0.03 8.70
C VAL A 71 -28.02 -0.80 8.81
N PRO A 72 -28.44 -1.20 10.02
CA PRO A 72 -29.41 -2.29 10.16
C PRO A 72 -30.80 -2.00 9.61
N ASP A 73 -31.15 -0.72 9.50
CA ASP A 73 -32.47 -0.26 9.04
C ASP A 73 -32.48 0.09 7.54
N SER A 74 -31.33 -0.01 6.85
CA SER A 74 -31.13 0.45 5.47
C SER A 74 -30.05 -0.41 4.79
N LEU A 75 -30.41 -1.66 4.47
CA LEU A 75 -29.48 -2.61 3.86
C LEU A 75 -29.12 -2.17 2.43
N PRO A 76 -27.85 -2.35 2.00
CA PRO A 76 -27.48 -2.16 0.60
C PRO A 76 -28.26 -3.13 -0.29
N PRO A 77 -28.53 -2.77 -1.56
CA PRO A 77 -29.17 -3.68 -2.50
C PRO A 77 -28.30 -4.91 -2.75
N ASP A 78 -28.94 -6.04 -3.05
CA ASP A 78 -28.23 -7.26 -3.42
C ASP A 78 -27.37 -7.03 -4.69
N PRO A 79 -26.22 -7.72 -4.82
CA PRO A 79 -25.46 -7.74 -6.06
C PRO A 79 -26.32 -8.20 -7.23
N VAL A 80 -26.10 -7.61 -8.42
CA VAL A 80 -26.81 -7.99 -9.64
C VAL A 80 -26.59 -9.48 -9.94
N GLU A 81 -27.68 -10.22 -10.18
CA GLU A 81 -27.62 -11.63 -10.59
C GLU A 81 -26.75 -11.81 -11.84
N GLY A 82 -25.93 -12.87 -11.86
CA GLY A 82 -25.06 -13.18 -12.99
C GLY A 82 -23.81 -12.28 -13.12
N ARG A 83 -23.47 -11.50 -12.09
CA ARG A 83 -22.17 -10.81 -12.04
C ARG A 83 -21.03 -11.85 -12.18
N PRO A 84 -20.06 -11.64 -13.09
CA PRO A 84 -18.94 -12.56 -13.26
C PRO A 84 -18.02 -12.57 -12.04
N GLY A 85 -17.40 -13.72 -11.76
CA GLY A 85 -16.41 -13.88 -10.71
C GLY A 85 -16.98 -14.32 -9.36
N HIS A 86 -16.22 -15.15 -8.66
CA HIS A 86 -16.64 -15.79 -7.42
C HIS A 86 -15.50 -15.84 -6.38
N LEU A 87 -14.42 -15.10 -6.60
CA LEU A 87 -13.31 -15.01 -5.67
C LEU A 87 -13.75 -14.32 -4.39
N VAL A 88 -13.61 -15.02 -3.26
CA VAL A 88 -13.95 -14.47 -1.94
C VAL A 88 -12.71 -13.83 -1.30
N LYS A 89 -12.85 -12.55 -0.91
CA LYS A 89 -11.87 -11.76 -0.15
C LYS A 89 -12.35 -11.54 1.29
N ALA A 90 -11.41 -11.28 2.20
CA ALA A 90 -11.65 -11.31 3.64
C ALA A 90 -12.38 -12.59 4.09
N ARG A 91 -11.94 -13.74 3.57
CA ARG A 91 -12.64 -15.03 3.67
C ARG A 91 -12.97 -15.41 5.11
N TYR A 92 -14.20 -15.89 5.33
CA TYR A 92 -14.71 -16.36 6.62
C TYR A 92 -14.83 -15.28 7.71
N THR A 93 -14.70 -14.01 7.34
CA THR A 93 -15.13 -12.90 8.20
C THR A 93 -16.61 -12.60 7.94
N PRO A 94 -17.35 -12.04 8.91
CA PRO A 94 -18.75 -11.64 8.71
C PRO A 94 -18.97 -10.60 7.59
N LEU A 95 -17.90 -9.95 7.12
CA LEU A 95 -17.93 -8.96 6.04
C LEU A 95 -17.11 -9.42 4.82
N GLN A 96 -16.99 -10.72 4.59
CA GLN A 96 -16.39 -11.24 3.35
C GLN A 96 -17.15 -10.74 2.11
N THR A 97 -16.45 -10.57 1.00
CA THR A 97 -17.03 -10.07 -0.26
C THR A 97 -16.56 -10.90 -1.45
N THR A 98 -17.41 -11.00 -2.48
CA THR A 98 -17.09 -11.64 -3.75
C THR A 98 -16.66 -10.59 -4.77
N VAL A 99 -15.57 -10.89 -5.48
CA VAL A 99 -15.02 -10.04 -6.53
C VAL A 99 -14.73 -10.86 -7.78
N LEU A 100 -14.59 -10.19 -8.92
CA LEU A 100 -14.04 -10.81 -10.12
C LEU A 100 -12.51 -10.81 -10.02
N GLY A 101 -11.94 -11.98 -9.75
CA GLY A 101 -10.51 -12.21 -9.85
C GLY A 101 -10.08 -12.17 -11.32
N ILE A 102 -9.00 -11.46 -11.60
CA ILE A 102 -8.46 -11.27 -12.94
C ILE A 102 -7.99 -12.58 -13.56
N ASP A 103 -7.58 -13.52 -12.72
CA ASP A 103 -7.14 -14.87 -13.02
C ASP A 103 -8.27 -15.92 -12.99
N GLU A 104 -9.52 -15.55 -12.66
CA GLU A 104 -10.69 -16.44 -12.77
C GLU A 104 -11.12 -16.66 -14.22
N GLN A 105 -11.75 -17.80 -14.52
CA GLN A 105 -12.20 -18.15 -15.88
C GLN A 105 -13.22 -17.15 -16.45
N ASP A 106 -14.01 -16.53 -15.58
CA ASP A 106 -15.01 -15.51 -15.96
C ASP A 106 -14.36 -14.16 -16.33
N SER A 107 -13.06 -13.98 -16.06
CA SER A 107 -12.34 -12.77 -16.41
C SER A 107 -12.09 -12.69 -17.92
N PRO A 108 -12.38 -11.55 -18.57
CA PRO A 108 -11.99 -11.32 -19.95
C PRO A 108 -10.47 -11.45 -20.19
N ALA A 109 -9.66 -11.24 -19.14
CA ALA A 109 -8.21 -11.35 -19.18
C ALA A 109 -7.68 -12.77 -18.90
N HIS A 110 -8.54 -13.74 -18.58
CA HIS A 110 -8.13 -15.08 -18.18
C HIS A 110 -7.19 -15.73 -19.20
N ARG A 111 -7.52 -15.64 -20.50
CA ARG A 111 -6.69 -16.23 -21.56
C ARG A 111 -5.31 -15.59 -21.66
N VAL A 112 -5.19 -14.30 -21.39
CA VAL A 112 -3.90 -13.60 -21.37
C VAL A 112 -3.06 -14.12 -20.20
N LEU A 113 -3.67 -14.30 -19.04
CA LEU A 113 -2.96 -14.75 -17.83
C LEU A 113 -2.69 -16.24 -17.78
N ALA A 114 -3.49 -17.08 -18.46
CA ALA A 114 -3.32 -18.52 -18.48
C ALA A 114 -1.94 -18.95 -19.04
N ASP A 115 -1.42 -18.19 -20.00
CA ASP A 115 -0.13 -18.46 -20.66
C ASP A 115 0.99 -17.50 -20.20
N ALA A 116 0.68 -16.49 -19.37
CA ALA A 116 1.65 -15.49 -18.94
C ALA A 116 2.53 -16.03 -17.80
N ASP A 117 3.85 -15.99 -17.99
CA ASP A 117 4.81 -16.56 -17.02
C ASP A 117 6.08 -15.71 -16.85
N ASP A 118 6.08 -14.46 -17.34
CA ASP A 118 7.24 -13.56 -17.30
C ASP A 118 6.82 -12.08 -17.21
N LEU A 119 7.62 -11.26 -16.54
CA LEU A 119 7.45 -9.80 -16.44
C LEU A 119 8.28 -9.03 -17.47
N GLY A 120 9.17 -9.71 -18.20
CA GLY A 120 10.01 -9.09 -19.23
C GLY A 120 10.96 -8.04 -18.67
N GLY A 121 11.52 -8.30 -17.48
CA GLY A 121 12.41 -7.36 -16.79
C GLY A 121 11.71 -6.15 -16.15
N MET A 122 10.37 -6.06 -16.17
CA MET A 122 9.63 -4.94 -15.57
C MET A 122 10.07 -4.71 -14.11
N PRO A 123 10.42 -3.48 -13.73
CA PRO A 123 10.84 -3.18 -12.37
C PRO A 123 9.69 -3.21 -11.38
N VAL A 124 9.95 -3.84 -10.23
CA VAL A 124 9.02 -3.95 -9.11
C VAL A 124 9.68 -3.39 -7.86
N VAL A 125 9.14 -2.27 -7.35
CA VAL A 125 9.64 -1.58 -6.15
C VAL A 125 8.90 -2.07 -4.92
N GLY A 126 9.57 -2.84 -4.07
CA GLY A 126 9.08 -3.22 -2.76
C GLY A 126 9.33 -2.12 -1.71
N CYS A 127 8.28 -1.64 -1.05
CA CYS A 127 8.37 -0.77 0.13
C CYS A 127 7.61 -1.30 1.37
N ASP A 128 8.25 -1.24 2.55
CA ASP A 128 7.68 -1.68 3.84
C ASP A 128 6.33 -1.02 4.14
N LEU A 129 6.24 0.30 3.97
CA LEU A 129 5.08 1.08 4.39
C LEU A 129 4.24 1.54 3.20
N HIS A 130 2.93 1.49 3.38
CA HIS A 130 1.96 2.13 2.48
C HIS A 130 2.27 3.62 2.22
N SER A 131 2.76 4.35 3.24
CA SER A 131 3.11 5.77 3.13
C SER A 131 4.28 6.06 2.17
N ALA A 132 5.04 5.04 1.76
CA ALA A 132 6.11 5.17 0.76
C ALA A 132 5.57 5.26 -0.68
N VAL A 133 4.40 4.69 -0.96
CA VAL A 133 3.81 4.61 -2.32
C VAL A 133 3.81 5.96 -3.06
N PRO A 134 3.25 7.06 -2.51
CA PRO A 134 3.24 8.35 -3.22
C PRO A 134 4.65 8.87 -3.51
N ALA A 135 5.61 8.64 -2.62
CA ALA A 135 6.99 9.08 -2.81
C ALA A 135 7.73 8.26 -3.89
N VAL A 136 7.52 6.94 -3.93
CA VAL A 136 8.03 6.11 -5.04
C VAL A 136 7.46 6.57 -6.36
N VAL A 137 6.14 6.81 -6.44
CA VAL A 137 5.48 7.29 -7.67
C VAL A 137 6.04 8.65 -8.09
N ALA A 138 6.25 9.58 -7.16
CA ALA A 138 6.88 10.87 -7.44
C ALA A 138 8.29 10.70 -8.04
N GLY A 139 9.10 9.80 -7.48
CA GLY A 139 10.43 9.48 -7.99
C GLY A 139 10.42 8.85 -9.38
N VAL A 140 9.44 7.97 -9.67
CA VAL A 140 9.26 7.41 -11.01
C VAL A 140 8.92 8.53 -12.00
N ARG A 141 7.93 9.37 -11.67
CA ARG A 141 7.45 10.43 -12.55
C ARG A 141 8.46 11.55 -12.79
N GLU A 142 9.32 11.83 -11.82
CA GLU A 142 10.41 12.80 -11.99
C GLU A 142 11.35 12.41 -13.14
N GLN A 143 11.62 11.10 -13.28
CA GLN A 143 12.46 10.57 -14.35
C GLN A 143 11.67 10.27 -15.64
N ARG A 144 10.45 9.73 -15.49
CA ARG A 144 9.55 9.30 -16.58
C ARG A 144 8.11 9.74 -16.27
N PRO A 145 7.73 11.00 -16.60
CA PRO A 145 6.40 11.55 -16.27
C PRO A 145 5.21 10.76 -16.82
N ASP A 146 5.41 10.09 -17.97
CA ASP A 146 4.38 9.33 -18.68
C ASP A 146 4.34 7.84 -18.30
N ALA A 147 5.19 7.39 -17.36
CA ALA A 147 5.24 5.99 -16.98
C ALA A 147 3.90 5.52 -16.38
N ARG A 148 3.46 4.35 -16.81
CA ARG A 148 2.28 3.65 -16.29
C ARG A 148 2.66 2.95 -14.99
N VAL A 149 2.37 3.57 -13.85
CA VAL A 149 2.66 3.01 -12.53
C VAL A 149 1.45 2.25 -11.99
N ALA A 150 1.65 0.98 -11.64
CA ALA A 150 0.66 0.18 -10.92
C ALA A 150 1.02 0.10 -9.43
N TYR A 151 0.03 0.18 -8.55
CA TYR A 151 0.21 -0.15 -7.14
C TYR A 151 -0.38 -1.52 -6.84
N LEU A 152 0.45 -2.48 -6.40
CA LEU A 152 0.02 -3.80 -5.95
C LEU A 152 0.02 -3.82 -4.41
N MET A 153 -1.19 -3.84 -3.85
CA MET A 153 -1.43 -3.88 -2.41
C MET A 153 -1.51 -5.32 -1.90
N THR A 154 -0.58 -5.67 -1.01
CA THR A 154 -0.60 -6.95 -0.29
C THR A 154 -1.46 -6.87 0.97
N ASP A 155 -1.90 -8.03 1.45
CA ASP A 155 -2.81 -8.18 2.59
C ASP A 155 -2.10 -8.21 3.96
N GLY A 156 -0.80 -7.87 4.00
CA GLY A 156 -0.03 -7.75 5.23
C GLY A 156 -0.61 -6.73 6.22
N ALA A 157 -1.39 -5.77 5.72
CA ALA A 157 -2.26 -4.92 6.51
C ALA A 157 -3.71 -5.16 6.09
N ALA A 158 -4.53 -5.66 7.00
CA ALA A 158 -5.85 -6.25 6.71
C ALA A 158 -6.99 -5.22 6.45
N LEU A 159 -6.67 -4.02 5.95
CA LEU A 159 -7.67 -3.00 5.59
C LEU A 159 -7.96 -3.02 4.07
N PRO A 160 -9.20 -2.72 3.64
CA PRO A 160 -9.52 -2.58 2.22
C PRO A 160 -8.80 -1.38 1.60
N LEU A 161 -8.57 -1.43 0.29
CA LEU A 161 -7.90 -0.36 -0.46
C LEU A 161 -8.66 0.97 -0.34
N ALA A 162 -9.99 0.89 -0.26
CA ALA A 162 -10.90 2.02 -0.04
C ALA A 162 -10.60 2.80 1.25
N PHE A 163 -9.85 2.27 2.22
CA PHE A 163 -9.40 3.06 3.37
C PHE A 163 -8.43 4.19 2.97
N SER A 164 -7.64 3.99 1.90
CA SER A 164 -6.55 4.91 1.55
C SER A 164 -7.02 6.11 0.72
N ARG A 165 -7.14 7.26 1.39
CA ARG A 165 -7.27 8.57 0.72
C ARG A 165 -6.11 8.88 -0.21
N THR A 166 -4.90 8.43 0.14
CA THR A 166 -3.68 8.60 -0.67
C THR A 166 -3.83 7.89 -2.01
N VAL A 167 -4.26 6.63 -2.00
CA VAL A 167 -4.45 5.87 -3.26
C VAL A 167 -5.59 6.49 -4.09
N ALA A 168 -6.70 6.86 -3.45
CA ALA A 168 -7.81 7.52 -4.15
C ALA A 168 -7.35 8.83 -4.83
N GLY A 169 -6.56 9.65 -4.14
CA GLY A 169 -6.03 10.90 -4.71
C GLY A 169 -5.01 10.68 -5.83
N LEU A 170 -4.10 9.71 -5.68
CA LEU A 170 -3.14 9.35 -6.73
C LEU A 170 -3.84 8.82 -8.00
N ALA A 171 -4.85 7.96 -7.84
CA ALA A 171 -5.62 7.44 -8.95
C ALA A 171 -6.42 8.54 -9.65
N ALA A 172 -7.10 9.42 -8.89
CA ALA A 172 -7.84 10.55 -9.43
C ALA A 172 -6.94 11.54 -10.20
N ALA A 173 -5.69 11.71 -9.77
CA ALA A 173 -4.70 12.54 -10.46
C ALA A 173 -4.00 11.83 -11.63
N GLY A 174 -4.31 10.56 -11.92
CA GLY A 174 -3.63 9.77 -12.96
C GLY A 174 -2.17 9.44 -12.65
N TRP A 175 -1.75 9.56 -11.39
CA TRP A 175 -0.41 9.19 -10.92
C TRP A 175 -0.26 7.67 -10.73
N LEU A 176 -1.37 6.98 -10.44
CA LEU A 176 -1.49 5.54 -10.53
C LEU A 176 -2.38 5.18 -11.73
N ALA A 177 -1.84 4.40 -12.66
CA ALA A 177 -2.57 3.90 -13.82
C ALA A 177 -3.56 2.78 -13.43
N THR A 178 -3.22 2.00 -12.41
CA THR A 178 -4.11 0.97 -11.85
C THR A 178 -3.74 0.65 -10.40
N THR A 179 -4.69 0.07 -9.67
CA THR A 179 -4.47 -0.55 -8.36
C THR A 179 -4.82 -2.03 -8.43
N ILE A 180 -3.99 -2.85 -7.81
CA ILE A 180 -4.09 -4.30 -7.81
C ILE A 180 -4.10 -4.77 -6.36
N THR A 181 -5.06 -5.62 -5.98
CA THR A 181 -5.13 -6.20 -4.63
C THR A 181 -4.98 -7.71 -4.68
N VAL A 182 -4.15 -8.26 -3.79
CA VAL A 182 -3.81 -9.68 -3.78
C VAL A 182 -4.11 -10.34 -2.44
N GLY A 183 -4.20 -11.67 -2.40
CA GLY A 183 -4.47 -12.41 -1.16
C GLY A 183 -5.86 -12.07 -0.60
N GLN A 184 -5.92 -11.64 0.67
CA GLN A 184 -7.14 -11.16 1.34
C GLN A 184 -7.45 -9.68 1.13
N ALA A 185 -6.51 -8.89 0.60
CA ALA A 185 -6.75 -7.49 0.28
C ALA A 185 -7.74 -7.38 -0.88
N TYR A 186 -8.56 -6.34 -0.85
CA TYR A 186 -9.61 -6.08 -1.84
C TYR A 186 -9.92 -4.59 -1.98
N GLY A 187 -10.71 -4.27 -3.01
CA GLY A 187 -11.08 -2.92 -3.44
C GLY A 187 -10.15 -2.35 -4.52
N GLY A 188 -9.28 -3.17 -5.12
CA GLY A 188 -8.42 -2.76 -6.22
C GLY A 188 -9.21 -2.66 -7.54
N SER A 189 -8.68 -1.91 -8.52
CA SER A 189 -9.20 -1.94 -9.89
C SER A 189 -9.05 -3.32 -10.54
N ILE A 190 -8.04 -4.06 -10.10
CA ILE A 190 -7.79 -5.46 -10.45
C ILE A 190 -7.68 -6.25 -9.15
N GLU A 191 -8.40 -7.37 -9.08
CA GLU A 191 -8.33 -8.31 -7.96
C GLU A 191 -7.59 -9.54 -8.43
N ALA A 192 -6.55 -9.96 -7.71
CA ALA A 192 -5.78 -11.16 -8.05
C ALA A 192 -5.68 -12.11 -6.85
N VAL A 193 -5.50 -13.40 -7.13
CA VAL A 193 -5.36 -14.43 -6.09
C VAL A 193 -4.06 -14.24 -5.31
N SER A 194 -2.94 -13.98 -5.99
CA SER A 194 -1.59 -13.99 -5.41
C SER A 194 -0.75 -12.81 -5.88
N VAL A 195 0.40 -12.58 -5.24
CA VAL A 195 1.38 -11.59 -5.72
C VAL A 195 1.81 -11.91 -7.16
N HIS A 196 2.05 -13.18 -7.48
CA HIS A 196 2.47 -13.61 -8.82
C HIS A 196 1.42 -13.25 -9.89
N SER A 197 0.16 -13.65 -9.69
CA SER A 197 -0.90 -13.33 -10.65
C SER A 197 -1.19 -11.82 -10.70
N GLY A 198 -1.05 -11.11 -9.59
CA GLY A 198 -1.12 -9.64 -9.57
C GLY A 198 -0.01 -8.96 -10.37
N LEU A 199 1.24 -9.45 -10.29
CA LEU A 199 2.37 -8.93 -11.07
C LEU A 199 2.20 -9.22 -12.56
N LEU A 200 1.76 -10.44 -12.91
CA LEU A 200 1.45 -10.80 -14.29
C LEU A 200 0.31 -9.95 -14.85
N ALA A 201 -0.74 -9.70 -14.07
CA ALA A 201 -1.81 -8.78 -14.44
C ALA A 201 -1.30 -7.35 -14.63
N ALA A 202 -0.40 -6.88 -13.76
CA ALA A 202 0.22 -5.56 -13.93
C ALA A 202 0.93 -5.43 -15.28
N ARG A 203 1.70 -6.45 -15.67
CA ARG A 203 2.44 -6.45 -16.93
C ARG A 203 1.54 -6.65 -18.14
N HIS A 204 0.78 -7.73 -18.18
CA HIS A 204 0.11 -8.20 -19.40
C HIS A 204 -1.28 -7.64 -19.62
N VAL A 205 -1.95 -7.18 -18.56
CA VAL A 205 -3.30 -6.60 -18.63
C VAL A 205 -3.24 -5.09 -18.47
N ALA A 206 -2.62 -4.60 -17.40
CA ALA A 206 -2.53 -3.17 -17.13
C ALA A 206 -1.40 -2.46 -17.90
N GLN A 207 -0.48 -3.22 -18.53
CA GLN A 207 0.65 -2.69 -19.28
C GLN A 207 1.47 -1.70 -18.45
N ALA A 208 1.73 -2.06 -17.19
CA ALA A 208 2.53 -1.23 -16.30
C ALA A 208 4.00 -1.20 -16.77
N ASP A 209 4.61 -0.02 -16.63
CA ASP A 209 6.06 0.17 -16.81
C ASP A 209 6.80 -0.09 -15.50
N VAL A 210 6.15 0.20 -14.37
CA VAL A 210 6.68 0.02 -13.01
C VAL A 210 5.55 -0.43 -12.10
N VAL A 211 5.84 -1.39 -11.22
CA VAL A 211 4.94 -1.78 -10.12
C VAL A 211 5.53 -1.34 -8.79
N VAL A 212 4.72 -0.69 -7.95
CA VAL A 212 5.04 -0.46 -6.54
C VAL A 212 4.30 -1.51 -5.71
N VAL A 213 5.03 -2.31 -4.94
CA VAL A 213 4.45 -3.30 -4.02
C VAL A 213 4.62 -2.82 -2.59
N ALA A 214 3.50 -2.69 -1.88
CA ALA A 214 3.49 -2.43 -0.45
C ALA A 214 2.20 -2.97 0.16
N GLN A 215 2.23 -3.30 1.44
CA GLN A 215 1.00 -3.57 2.20
C GLN A 215 0.07 -2.35 2.20
N GLY A 216 -1.21 -2.57 2.48
CA GLY A 216 -2.19 -1.50 2.68
C GLY A 216 -1.95 -0.67 3.96
N PRO A 217 -2.83 0.31 4.23
CA PRO A 217 -2.86 1.02 5.50
C PRO A 217 -3.06 0.06 6.68
N GLY A 218 -2.49 0.37 7.85
CA GLY A 218 -2.64 -0.44 9.06
C GLY A 218 -1.47 -1.39 9.36
N ASN A 219 -0.24 -1.01 9.01
CA ASN A 219 0.97 -1.79 9.30
C ASN A 219 1.04 -2.23 10.78
N LEU A 220 1.33 -3.51 11.00
CA LEU A 220 1.48 -4.11 12.32
C LEU A 220 2.96 -4.20 12.72
N GLY A 221 3.24 -3.99 14.01
CA GLY A 221 4.58 -4.14 14.57
C GLY A 221 4.52 -4.39 16.07
N THR A 222 5.29 -5.36 16.54
CA THR A 222 5.35 -5.79 17.95
C THR A 222 6.66 -5.42 18.63
N GLY A 223 7.61 -4.85 17.88
CA GLY A 223 8.97 -4.55 18.36
C GLY A 223 9.91 -5.76 18.46
N THR A 224 9.40 -6.98 18.21
CA THR A 224 10.25 -8.15 18.02
C THR A 224 10.86 -8.15 16.62
N ARG A 225 11.99 -8.87 16.44
CA ARG A 225 12.72 -8.89 15.16
C ARG A 225 11.85 -9.24 13.96
N TRP A 226 10.95 -10.22 14.12
CA TRP A 226 10.13 -10.75 13.03
C TRP A 226 8.66 -10.30 13.08
N GLY A 227 8.22 -9.77 14.21
CA GLY A 227 6.82 -9.42 14.40
C GLY A 227 6.49 -8.04 13.83
N PHE A 228 6.60 -7.89 12.51
CA PHE A 228 6.11 -6.74 11.75
C PHE A 228 5.60 -7.21 10.38
N SER A 229 4.52 -6.62 9.89
CA SER A 229 3.85 -7.09 8.66
C SER A 229 4.67 -6.87 7.39
N GLY A 230 5.55 -5.86 7.39
CA GLY A 230 6.45 -5.59 6.26
C GLY A 230 7.47 -6.68 5.93
N VAL A 231 7.62 -7.71 6.78
CA VAL A 231 8.49 -8.84 6.45
C VAL A 231 8.01 -9.58 5.19
N ALA A 232 6.70 -9.53 4.91
CA ALA A 232 6.06 -10.12 3.73
C ALA A 232 6.59 -9.55 2.40
N LEU A 233 7.31 -8.42 2.41
CA LEU A 233 7.95 -7.91 1.20
C LEU A 233 8.99 -8.86 0.61
N ALA A 234 9.62 -9.71 1.43
CA ALA A 234 10.53 -10.70 0.92
C ALA A 234 9.83 -11.60 -0.11
N GLU A 235 8.59 -12.01 0.16
CA GLU A 235 7.79 -12.86 -0.75
C GLU A 235 7.48 -12.14 -2.06
N ALA A 236 7.24 -10.83 -2.02
CA ALA A 236 7.00 -10.04 -3.23
C ALA A 236 8.27 -9.89 -4.10
N LEU A 237 9.43 -9.74 -3.46
CA LEU A 237 10.71 -9.71 -4.16
C LEU A 237 11.07 -11.08 -4.74
N HIS A 238 10.78 -12.17 -4.02
CA HIS A 238 10.89 -13.54 -4.55
C HIS A 238 9.98 -13.76 -5.76
N ALA A 239 8.71 -13.35 -5.68
CA ALA A 239 7.77 -13.47 -6.79
C ALA A 239 8.23 -12.67 -8.02
N THR A 240 8.85 -11.51 -7.80
CA THR A 240 9.44 -10.71 -8.88
C THR A 240 10.57 -11.46 -9.58
N ASP A 241 11.50 -12.04 -8.81
CA ASP A 241 12.63 -12.81 -9.34
C ASP A 241 12.17 -14.06 -10.09
N VAL A 242 11.23 -14.81 -9.51
CA VAL A 242 10.62 -16.01 -10.13
C VAL A 242 10.02 -15.69 -11.50
N LEU A 243 9.38 -14.53 -11.64
CA LEU A 243 8.73 -14.10 -12.89
C LEU A 243 9.65 -13.23 -13.77
N GLY A 244 10.97 -13.25 -13.58
CA GLY A 244 11.91 -12.54 -14.47
C GLY A 244 11.82 -11.01 -14.44
N GLY A 245 11.27 -10.43 -13.37
CA GLY A 245 11.22 -8.98 -13.16
C GLY A 245 12.49 -8.40 -12.53
N SER A 246 12.63 -7.08 -12.54
CA SER A 246 13.73 -6.39 -11.86
C SER A 246 13.33 -6.02 -10.43
N ALA A 247 13.75 -6.81 -9.45
CA ALA A 247 13.42 -6.60 -8.04
C ALA A 247 14.20 -5.41 -7.43
N VAL A 248 13.47 -4.38 -7.00
CA VAL A 248 14.00 -3.16 -6.37
C VAL A 248 13.51 -3.05 -4.93
N ALA A 249 14.43 -3.02 -3.98
CA ALA A 249 14.16 -2.89 -2.55
C ALA A 249 14.36 -1.44 -2.08
N GLY A 250 13.27 -0.77 -1.73
CA GLY A 250 13.30 0.57 -1.16
C GLY A 250 13.68 0.53 0.33
N LEU A 251 14.74 1.24 0.72
CA LEU A 251 15.12 1.34 2.12
C LEU A 251 14.14 2.21 2.91
N ARG A 252 13.65 1.68 4.04
CA ARG A 252 13.02 2.50 5.07
C ARG A 252 14.12 3.18 5.90
N VAL A 253 14.19 4.49 5.81
CA VAL A 253 15.15 5.34 6.54
C VAL A 253 14.40 6.28 7.49
N SER A 254 15.00 6.62 8.63
CA SER A 254 14.46 7.60 9.58
C SER A 254 15.58 8.45 10.16
N ALA A 255 15.41 9.77 10.12
CA ALA A 255 16.30 10.73 10.78
C ALA A 255 15.74 11.24 12.11
N ALA A 256 14.42 11.18 12.30
CA ALA A 256 13.76 11.87 13.39
C ALA A 256 13.61 11.04 14.69
N ASP A 257 13.82 9.72 14.66
CA ASP A 257 13.86 8.89 15.88
C ASP A 257 15.30 8.61 16.30
N ARG A 258 15.79 9.35 17.30
CA ARG A 258 17.19 9.28 17.79
C ARG A 258 17.52 8.00 18.55
N ARG A 259 16.55 7.12 18.80
CA ARG A 259 16.84 5.80 19.38
C ARG A 259 17.65 5.01 18.36
N GLU A 260 18.76 4.41 18.79
CA GLU A 260 19.77 3.79 17.92
C GLU A 260 19.20 2.80 16.89
N ARG A 261 18.14 2.06 17.24
CA ARG A 261 17.45 1.10 16.35
C ARG A 261 16.49 1.72 15.31
N HIS A 262 16.28 3.03 15.37
CA HIS A 262 15.33 3.79 14.55
C HIS A 262 15.98 5.00 13.84
N TYR A 263 17.30 5.18 13.98
CA TYR A 263 18.08 6.22 13.33
C TYR A 263 18.93 5.64 12.19
N GLY A 264 18.79 6.19 10.99
CA GLY A 264 19.38 5.66 9.76
C GLY A 264 18.50 4.58 9.11
N VAL A 265 19.09 3.48 8.66
CA VAL A 265 18.39 2.35 8.02
C VAL A 265 17.58 1.58 9.06
N SER A 266 16.28 1.45 8.83
CA SER A 266 15.37 0.73 9.72
C SER A 266 15.76 -0.74 9.85
N HIS A 267 15.68 -1.28 11.06
CA HIS A 267 15.84 -2.71 11.32
C HIS A 267 14.82 -3.59 10.56
N HIS A 268 13.65 -3.05 10.17
CA HIS A 268 12.73 -3.74 9.26
C HIS A 268 13.38 -4.02 7.91
N SER A 269 14.02 -3.01 7.30
CA SER A 269 14.75 -3.17 6.03
C SER A 269 15.89 -4.16 6.19
N LEU A 270 16.68 -4.04 7.26
CA LEU A 270 17.79 -4.97 7.52
C LEU A 270 17.32 -6.41 7.73
N THR A 271 16.14 -6.61 8.32
CA THR A 271 15.57 -7.95 8.56
C THR A 271 14.93 -8.51 7.29
N ALA A 272 14.03 -7.74 6.65
CA ALA A 272 13.34 -8.15 5.44
C ALA A 272 14.33 -8.44 4.30
N TYR A 273 15.25 -7.51 4.03
CA TYR A 273 16.23 -7.69 2.95
C TYR A 273 17.40 -8.57 3.38
N GLY A 274 17.98 -8.34 4.55
CA GLY A 274 19.20 -9.04 4.97
C GLY A 274 18.99 -10.47 5.45
N ARG A 275 17.75 -10.90 5.75
CA ARG A 275 17.49 -12.25 6.27
C ARG A 275 16.37 -12.98 5.53
N ALA A 276 15.24 -12.33 5.24
CA ALA A 276 14.10 -12.99 4.60
C ALA A 276 14.23 -13.02 3.07
N THR A 277 14.81 -12.00 2.46
CA THR A 277 15.03 -11.95 1.01
C THR A 277 16.25 -12.79 0.64
N LEU A 278 16.01 -13.82 -0.17
CA LEU A 278 16.98 -14.87 -0.53
C LEU A 278 17.45 -14.79 -1.98
N VAL A 279 16.72 -14.03 -2.81
CA VAL A 279 17.10 -13.72 -4.20
C VAL A 279 17.88 -12.41 -4.25
N PRO A 280 18.79 -12.23 -5.21
CA PRO A 280 19.49 -10.96 -5.39
C PRO A 280 18.51 -9.84 -5.76
N VAL A 281 18.60 -8.69 -5.09
CA VAL A 281 17.80 -7.50 -5.42
C VAL A 281 18.65 -6.24 -5.47
N ASP A 282 18.11 -5.19 -6.11
CA ASP A 282 18.66 -3.84 -6.05
C ASP A 282 18.19 -3.13 -4.79
N VAL A 283 19.06 -3.04 -3.78
CA VAL A 283 18.80 -2.23 -2.60
C VAL A 283 19.20 -0.80 -2.90
N VAL A 284 18.22 0.08 -3.02
CA VAL A 284 18.45 1.48 -3.34
C VAL A 284 18.89 2.24 -2.11
N VAL A 285 20.08 2.85 -2.20
CA VAL A 285 20.71 3.63 -1.14
C VAL A 285 20.65 5.11 -1.54
N PRO A 286 19.81 5.95 -0.90
CA PRO A 286 19.73 7.35 -1.26
C PRO A 286 21.04 8.05 -0.93
N ASP A 287 21.62 8.76 -1.91
CA ASP A 287 22.85 9.51 -1.72
C ASP A 287 22.57 10.84 -1.02
N LEU A 288 22.44 10.77 0.29
CA LEU A 288 22.28 11.94 1.15
C LEU A 288 23.66 12.53 1.52
N ALA A 289 23.71 13.85 1.66
CA ALA A 289 24.90 14.56 2.12
C ALA A 289 25.13 14.41 3.63
N GLY A 290 26.35 14.73 4.06
CA GLY A 290 26.74 14.81 5.47
C GLY A 290 26.84 13.47 6.20
N ASP A 291 27.00 13.55 7.53
CA ASP A 291 27.23 12.39 8.40
C ASP A 291 26.09 11.38 8.34
N PHE A 292 24.86 11.87 8.19
CA PHE A 292 23.69 11.00 8.12
C PHE A 292 23.66 10.15 6.85
N GLY A 293 24.01 10.72 5.69
CA GLY A 293 24.16 9.93 4.47
C GLY A 293 25.30 8.92 4.55
N SER A 294 26.42 9.30 5.17
CA SER A 294 27.53 8.37 5.45
C SER A 294 27.11 7.22 6.36
N LEU A 295 26.27 7.49 7.38
CA LEU A 295 25.70 6.47 8.25
C LEU A 295 24.80 5.50 7.48
N ILE A 296 23.90 5.98 6.62
CA ILE A 296 23.03 5.12 5.80
C ILE A 296 23.88 4.21 4.91
N ARG A 297 24.84 4.78 4.18
CA ARG A 297 25.75 4.01 3.31
C ARG A 297 26.51 2.96 4.11
N HIS A 298 26.96 3.28 5.33
CA HIS A 298 27.63 2.32 6.20
C HIS A 298 26.71 1.19 6.67
N GLN A 299 25.52 1.53 7.20
CA GLN A 299 24.55 0.55 7.70
C GLN A 299 24.04 -0.38 6.57
N ALA A 300 23.88 0.13 5.35
CA ALA A 300 23.43 -0.66 4.21
C ALA A 300 24.45 -1.72 3.75
N ARG A 301 25.75 -1.58 4.06
CA ARG A 301 26.80 -2.53 3.62
C ARG A 301 26.54 -3.97 4.03
N VAL A 302 25.86 -4.20 5.15
CA VAL A 302 25.53 -5.57 5.59
C VAL A 302 24.66 -6.31 4.57
N LEU A 303 23.89 -5.57 3.76
CA LEU A 303 23.03 -6.11 2.71
C LEU A 303 23.79 -6.48 1.44
N SER A 304 25.01 -5.95 1.22
CA SER A 304 25.81 -6.23 0.02
C SER A 304 26.32 -7.66 -0.07
N THR A 305 26.11 -8.45 0.97
CA THR A 305 26.46 -9.88 1.01
C THR A 305 25.61 -10.72 0.06
N ARG A 306 24.37 -10.30 -0.20
CA ARG A 306 23.46 -10.96 -1.16
C ARG A 306 22.91 -10.02 -2.23
N HIS A 307 22.89 -8.72 -1.95
CA HIS A 307 22.19 -7.75 -2.76
C HIS A 307 23.14 -6.78 -3.43
N ARG A 308 22.69 -6.17 -4.53
CA ARG A 308 23.41 -5.06 -5.15
C ARG A 308 22.97 -3.78 -4.47
N LEU A 309 23.91 -3.08 -3.85
CA LEU A 309 23.66 -1.74 -3.34
C LEU A 309 23.75 -0.75 -4.50
N VAL A 310 22.70 0.04 -4.71
CA VAL A 310 22.63 1.03 -5.79
C VAL A 310 22.53 2.43 -5.17
N PRO A 311 23.64 3.20 -5.14
CA PRO A 311 23.60 4.60 -4.75
C PRO A 311 22.77 5.41 -5.76
N VAL A 312 21.82 6.20 -5.27
CA VAL A 312 20.96 7.04 -6.12
C VAL A 312 20.94 8.47 -5.59
N GLU A 313 21.40 9.39 -6.44
CA GLU A 313 21.34 10.83 -6.20
C GLU A 313 19.92 11.28 -5.86
N VAL A 314 19.78 12.20 -4.90
CA VAL A 314 18.47 12.72 -4.47
C VAL A 314 18.17 14.13 -4.99
N GLY A 315 19.09 14.75 -5.73
CA GLY A 315 18.88 16.06 -6.34
C GLY A 315 17.62 16.07 -7.22
N GLY A 316 16.78 17.11 -7.09
CA GLY A 316 15.50 17.22 -7.80
C GLY A 316 14.32 16.48 -7.14
N LEU A 317 14.56 15.41 -6.37
CA LEU A 317 13.47 14.61 -5.78
C LEU A 317 12.63 15.37 -4.76
N MET A 318 13.21 16.34 -4.06
CA MET A 318 12.45 17.20 -3.14
C MET A 318 11.35 17.97 -3.87
N ALA A 319 11.66 18.54 -5.04
CA ALA A 319 10.69 19.28 -5.84
C ALA A 319 9.58 18.34 -6.36
N ALA A 320 9.96 17.17 -6.87
CA ALA A 320 9.00 16.15 -7.31
C ALA A 320 8.06 15.68 -6.17
N LEU A 321 8.60 15.54 -4.95
CA LEU A 321 7.80 15.19 -3.77
C LEU A 321 6.81 16.31 -3.39
N GLN A 322 7.18 17.58 -3.58
CA GLN A 322 6.31 18.72 -3.34
C GLN A 322 5.19 18.85 -4.38
N GLU A 323 5.39 18.32 -5.58
CA GLU A 323 4.37 18.26 -6.65
C GLU A 323 3.36 17.10 -6.47
N SER A 324 3.53 16.25 -5.44
CA SER A 324 2.60 15.16 -5.15
C SER A 324 1.16 15.68 -5.00
N PRO A 325 0.17 15.08 -5.70
CA PRO A 325 -1.23 15.50 -5.61
C PRO A 325 -1.87 15.11 -4.27
N VAL A 326 -1.14 14.37 -3.43
CA VAL A 326 -1.56 13.91 -2.11
C VAL A 326 -0.52 14.28 -1.07
N ALA A 327 -0.99 14.54 0.15
CA ALA A 327 -0.10 14.85 1.27
C ALA A 327 0.80 13.63 1.60
N LEU A 328 2.10 13.91 1.70
CA LEU A 328 3.11 12.94 2.16
C LEU A 328 3.17 12.98 3.68
N SER A 329 2.75 11.90 4.33
CA SER A 329 2.80 11.74 5.78
C SER A 329 3.16 10.32 6.17
N THR A 330 4.03 10.18 7.18
CA THR A 330 4.43 8.89 7.72
C THR A 330 4.69 9.00 9.21
N MET A 331 4.12 8.07 9.99
CA MET A 331 4.28 8.04 11.46
C MET A 331 3.97 9.38 12.14
N GLY A 332 2.95 10.10 11.65
CA GLY A 332 2.53 11.40 12.19
C GLY A 332 3.40 12.59 11.79
N ARG A 333 4.34 12.42 10.86
CA ARG A 333 5.22 13.49 10.35
C ARG A 333 5.04 13.70 8.85
N GLY A 334 5.01 14.96 8.42
CA GLY A 334 4.93 15.35 7.01
C GLY A 334 6.28 15.51 6.32
N LEU A 335 6.26 15.76 5.01
CA LEU A 335 7.47 15.99 4.19
C LEU A 335 8.37 17.09 4.75
N THR A 336 7.81 18.22 5.18
CA THR A 336 8.56 19.36 5.73
C THR A 336 9.23 19.04 7.07
N GLU A 337 8.63 18.16 7.87
CA GLU A 337 9.10 17.81 9.21
C GLU A 337 10.20 16.73 9.17
N ASP A 338 10.05 15.73 8.32
CA ASP A 338 11.06 14.69 8.10
C ASP A 338 11.05 14.25 6.63
N PRO A 339 11.85 14.89 5.76
CA PRO A 339 11.88 14.57 4.33
C PRO A 339 12.56 13.23 4.01
N THR A 340 13.37 12.73 4.95
CA THR A 340 14.27 11.59 4.74
C THR A 340 13.57 10.32 4.25
N PRO A 341 12.48 9.83 4.88
CA PRO A 341 11.83 8.60 4.45
C PRO A 341 11.25 8.73 3.04
N PHE A 342 10.80 9.93 2.67
CA PHE A 342 10.21 10.21 1.37
C PHE A 342 11.29 10.31 0.29
N LEU A 343 12.42 10.97 0.56
CA LEU A 343 13.57 10.99 -0.35
C LEU A 343 14.13 9.59 -0.62
N ALA A 344 14.24 8.75 0.42
CA ALA A 344 14.66 7.36 0.26
C ALA A 344 13.71 6.55 -0.64
N SER A 345 12.40 6.75 -0.46
CA SER A 345 11.38 6.07 -1.27
C SER A 345 11.36 6.61 -2.72
N ALA A 346 11.51 7.92 -2.91
CA ALA A 346 11.60 8.54 -4.23
C ALA A 346 12.86 8.11 -4.99
N ALA A 347 13.99 7.93 -4.30
CA ALA A 347 15.20 7.40 -4.91
C ALA A 347 14.96 5.99 -5.48
N ALA A 348 14.20 5.14 -4.78
CA ALA A 348 13.82 3.82 -5.27
C ALA A 348 12.93 3.90 -6.53
N GLY A 349 11.99 4.84 -6.55
CA GLY A 349 11.18 5.14 -7.73
C GLY A 349 12.00 5.60 -8.93
N ARG A 350 12.94 6.52 -8.71
CA ARG A 350 13.86 7.01 -9.76
C ARG A 350 14.69 5.87 -10.35
N HIS A 351 15.25 5.00 -9.52
CA HIS A 351 16.01 3.83 -10.00
C HIS A 351 15.14 2.90 -10.83
N ALA A 352 13.93 2.58 -10.36
CA ALA A 352 12.99 1.75 -11.11
C ALA A 352 12.64 2.36 -12.48
N ALA A 353 12.45 3.68 -12.55
CA ALA A 353 12.20 4.36 -13.82
C ALA A 353 13.36 4.26 -14.82
N GLN A 354 14.61 4.16 -14.33
CA GLN A 354 15.80 3.95 -15.16
C GLN A 354 15.91 2.51 -15.67
N LEU A 355 15.44 1.53 -14.89
CA LEU A 355 15.38 0.13 -15.29
C LEU A 355 14.23 -0.16 -16.27
N ALA A 356 13.12 0.57 -16.15
CA ALA A 356 11.96 0.38 -17.01
C ALA A 356 12.34 0.60 -18.48
N SER A 357 12.19 -0.44 -19.31
CA SER A 357 12.40 -0.36 -20.76
C SER A 357 11.46 0.66 -21.39
N ARG A 358 11.89 1.32 -22.47
CA ARG A 358 11.03 2.24 -23.23
C ARG A 358 9.83 1.54 -23.84
#